data_AF-A0A6G2Q5W4-F1
#
_entry.id   AF-A0A6G2Q5W4-F1
#
_cell.length_a   1.000
_cell.length_b   1.000
_cell.length_c   1.000
_cell.angle_alpha   90.00
_cell.angle_beta   90.00
_cell.angle_gamma   90.00
#
_symmetry.space_group_name_H-M   'P 1'
#
loop_
_entity.id
_entity.type
_entity.pdbx_description
1 polymer ?
#
loop_
_entity_poly.entity_id
_entity_poly.type
_entity_poly.pdbx_seq_one_letter_code
_entity_poly.pdbx_strand_id
1 'polypeptide(L)' 'RQRAVESEAPLSPGQERIWFHENLLPGRTAYNEVKAVRLDGPLDTVALREALRALVARHASLRTVFRESGG' A
#
# COMPACT_ATOMS: atom_id res chain seq x y z
N ARG A 1 23.76 -3.28 8.89
CA ARG A 1 22.85 -2.41 9.69
C ARG A 1 21.55 -3.18 9.86
N GLN A 2 21.23 -3.59 11.09
CA GLN A 2 20.07 -4.42 11.42
C GLN A 2 18.77 -3.74 10.95
N ARG A 3 18.01 -4.46 10.13
CA ARG A 3 16.65 -4.08 9.75
C ARG A 3 15.80 -4.32 11.00
N ALA A 4 15.22 -3.28 11.57
CA ALA A 4 14.23 -3.46 12.64
C ALA A 4 13.18 -4.45 12.14
N VAL A 5 12.93 -5.50 12.93
CA VAL A 5 11.80 -6.40 12.67
C VAL A 5 10.56 -5.53 12.82
N GLU A 6 9.91 -5.22 11.71
CA GLU A 6 8.63 -4.52 11.66
C GLU A 6 7.65 -5.45 12.39
N SER A 7 7.38 -5.14 13.66
CA SER A 7 6.62 -6.00 14.56
C SER A 7 5.21 -6.19 14.03
N GLU A 8 4.72 -7.42 13.99
CA GLU A 8 3.31 -7.71 13.72
C GLU A 8 2.44 -6.88 14.67
N ALA A 9 1.51 -6.13 14.10
CA ALA A 9 0.62 -5.24 14.82
C ALA A 9 -0.83 -5.58 14.45
N PRO A 10 -1.78 -5.48 15.40
CA PRO A 10 -3.18 -5.68 15.10
C PRO A 10 -3.68 -4.64 14.09
N LEU A 11 -4.67 -5.03 13.30
CA LEU A 11 -5.36 -4.10 12.41
C LEU A 11 -6.03 -3.00 13.22
N SER A 12 -5.98 -1.77 12.68
CA SER A 12 -6.90 -0.73 13.13
C SER A 12 -8.36 -1.13 12.79
N PRO A 13 -9.36 -0.58 13.49
CA PRO A 13 -10.77 -0.90 13.21
C PRO A 13 -11.19 -0.65 11.74
N GLY A 14 -10.60 0.35 11.09
CA GLY A 14 -10.83 0.62 9.67
C GLY A 14 -10.26 -0.46 8.75
N GLN A 15 -9.06 -0.96 9.07
CA GLN A 15 -8.41 -2.04 8.32
C GLN A 15 -9.14 -3.37 8.51
N GLU A 16 -9.59 -3.69 9.73
CA GLU A 16 -10.37 -4.89 10.02
C GLU A 16 -11.69 -4.92 9.26
N ARG A 17 -12.40 -3.78 9.19
CA ARG A 17 -13.64 -3.68 8.40
C ARG A 17 -13.39 -3.95 6.91
N ILE A 18 -12.35 -3.37 6.33
CA ILE A 18 -12.02 -3.59 4.91
C ILE A 18 -11.62 -5.06 4.69
N TRP A 19 -10.82 -5.62 5.59
CA TRP A 19 -10.42 -7.03 5.54
C TRP A 19 -11.62 -7.98 5.57
N PHE A 20 -12.59 -7.72 6.44
CA PHE A 20 -13.83 -8.49 6.49
C PHE A 20 -14.61 -8.42 5.17
N HIS A 21 -14.70 -7.24 4.55
CA HIS A 21 -15.37 -7.08 3.26
C HIS A 21 -14.68 -7.82 2.12
N GLU A 22 -13.34 -7.83 2.08
CA GLU A 22 -12.58 -8.58 1.06
C GLU A 22 -12.82 -10.09 1.20
N ASN A 23 -12.87 -10.60 2.43
CA ASN A 23 -13.17 -12.02 2.69
C ASN A 23 -14.62 -12.40 2.32
N LEU A 24 -15.58 -11.50 2.56
CA LEU A 24 -16.99 -11.76 2.26
C LEU A 24 -17.30 -11.67 0.76
N LEU A 25 -16.66 -10.73 0.04
CA LEU A 25 -16.94 -10.44 -1.37
C LEU A 25 -15.61 -10.27 -2.15
N PRO A 26 -14.85 -11.35 -2.36
CA PRO A 26 -13.53 -11.27 -2.96
C PRO A 26 -13.57 -10.71 -4.39
N GLY A 27 -12.55 -9.94 -4.74
CA GLY A 27 -12.38 -9.39 -6.09
C GLY A 27 -13.25 -8.16 -6.41
N ARG A 28 -13.90 -7.57 -5.41
CA ARG A 28 -14.58 -6.27 -5.56
C ARG A 28 -13.57 -5.13 -5.50
N THR A 29 -13.77 -4.11 -6.32
CA THR A 29 -12.87 -2.95 -6.37
C THR A 29 -13.38 -1.75 -5.56
N ALA A 30 -14.34 -1.97 -4.66
CA ALA A 30 -15.04 -0.88 -3.96
C ALA A 30 -14.12 -0.02 -3.09
N TYR A 31 -12.99 -0.57 -2.64
CA TYR A 31 -11.98 0.12 -1.83
C TYR A 31 -10.72 0.51 -2.64
N ASN A 32 -10.74 0.38 -3.97
CA ASN A 32 -9.65 0.84 -4.82
C ASN A 32 -9.74 2.36 -5.02
N GLU A 33 -8.73 3.08 -4.53
CA GLU A 33 -8.58 4.52 -4.76
C GLU A 33 -7.68 4.77 -5.98
N VAL A 34 -8.24 5.35 -7.04
CA VAL A 34 -7.51 5.65 -8.29
C VAL A 34 -7.41 7.16 -8.48
N LYS A 35 -6.21 7.64 -8.80
CA LYS A 35 -5.95 9.05 -9.11
C LYS A 35 -5.15 9.15 -10.40
N ALA A 36 -5.47 10.16 -11.20
CA ALA A 36 -4.72 10.53 -12.40
C ALA A 36 -4.22 11.96 -12.28
N VAL A 37 -3.01 12.22 -12.76
CA VAL A 37 -2.38 13.55 -12.77
C VAL A 37 -1.94 13.86 -14.19
N ARG A 38 -2.22 15.08 -14.66
CA ARG A 38 -1.71 15.59 -15.93
C ARG A 38 -0.41 16.35 -15.67
N LEU A 39 0.62 16.03 -16.46
CA LEU A 39 1.90 16.71 -16.45
C LEU A 39 2.07 17.42 -17.79
N ASP A 40 2.40 18.70 -17.76
CA ASP A 40 2.63 19.50 -18.95
C ASP A 40 4.14 19.61 -19.23
N GLY A 41 4.55 19.28 -20.45
CA GLY A 41 5.95 19.30 -20.89
C GLY A 41 6.59 17.91 -21.00
N PRO A 42 7.90 17.85 -21.31
CA PRO A 42 8.61 16.59 -21.47
C PRO A 42 8.71 15.84 -20.12
N LEU A 43 8.39 14.55 -20.14
CA LEU A 43 8.47 13.69 -18.96
C LEU A 43 9.78 12.89 -18.96
N ASP A 44 10.61 13.10 -17.94
CA ASP A 44 11.70 12.19 -17.61
C ASP A 44 11.14 10.97 -16.85
N THR A 45 11.02 9.86 -17.55
CA THR A 45 10.47 8.61 -17.00
C THR A 45 11.43 7.90 -16.05
N VAL A 46 12.73 8.15 -16.16
CA VAL A 46 13.75 7.58 -15.26
C VAL A 46 13.66 8.31 -13.93
N ALA A 47 13.64 9.65 -13.94
CA ALA A 47 13.47 10.45 -12.73
C ALA A 47 12.14 10.14 -12.02
N LEU A 48 11.04 9.99 -12.77
CA LEU A 48 9.74 9.62 -12.19
C LEU A 48 9.80 8.25 -11.50
N ARG A 49 10.43 7.26 -12.13
CA ARG A 49 10.56 5.91 -11.55
C ARG A 49 11.36 5.92 -10.25
N GLU A 50 12.47 6.65 -10.21
CA GLU A 50 13.29 6.78 -9.00
C GLU A 50 12.54 7.53 -7.89
N ALA A 51 11.79 8.58 -8.23
CA ALA A 51 10.94 9.28 -7.26
C ALA A 51 9.87 8.36 -6.66
N LEU A 52 9.19 7.54 -7.48
CA LEU A 52 8.21 6.56 -6.99
C LEU A 52 8.86 5.49 -6.10
N ARG A 53 10.04 4.99 -6.47
CA ARG A 53 10.81 4.06 -5.63
C ARG A 53 11.18 4.68 -4.28
N ALA A 54 11.60 5.94 -4.27
CA ALA A 54 11.91 6.68 -3.05
C ALA A 54 10.68 6.86 -2.16
N LEU A 55 9.49 7.11 -2.74
CA LEU A 55 8.24 7.20 -1.99
C LEU A 55 7.89 5.86 -1.31
N VAL A 56 7.98 4.73 -2.04
CA VAL A 56 7.74 3.40 -1.47
C VAL A 56 8.75 3.09 -0.36
N ALA A 57 10.03 3.42 -0.55
CA ALA A 57 11.04 3.20 0.47
C ALA A 57 10.77 4.02 1.75
N ARG A 58 10.38 5.30 1.58
CA ARG A 58 10.12 6.24 2.67
C ARG A 58 8.88 5.89 3.50
N HIS A 59 7.80 5.47 2.86
CA HIS A 59 6.50 5.28 3.51
C HIS A 59 6.26 3.82 3.88
N ALA A 60 6.18 3.54 5.19
CA ALA A 60 5.93 2.19 5.70
C ALA A 60 4.60 1.60 5.18
N SER A 61 3.54 2.42 5.07
CA SER A 61 2.22 2.00 4.58
C SER A 61 2.24 1.43 3.16
N LEU A 62 3.17 1.87 2.30
CA LEU A 62 3.33 1.34 0.92
C LEU A 62 4.11 0.02 0.87
N ARG A 63 4.65 -0.43 2.01
CA ARG A 63 5.39 -1.69 2.17
C ARG A 63 4.71 -2.65 3.14
N THR A 64 3.59 -2.24 3.74
CA THR A 64 2.81 -3.07 4.66
C THR A 64 2.12 -4.19 3.88
N VAL A 65 2.17 -5.40 4.44
CA VAL A 65 1.44 -6.57 3.95
C VAL A 65 0.49 -7.05 5.04
N PHE A 66 -0.67 -7.55 4.64
CA PHE A 66 -1.65 -8.15 5.53
C PHE A 66 -1.52 -9.68 5.46
N ARG A 67 -1.57 -10.35 6.60
CA ARG A 67 -1.49 -11.81 6.73
C ARG A 67 -2.49 -12.26 7.77
N GLU A 68 -3.12 -13.39 7.53
CA GLU A 68 -3.86 -14.09 8.58
C GLU A 68 -2.88 -14.85 9.47
N SER A 69 -3.08 -14.77 10.77
CA SER A 69 -2.27 -15.45 11.77
C SER A 69 -3.19 -16.05 12.84
N GLY A 70 -3.14 -17.36 13.01
CA GLY A 70 -4.07 -18.10 13.88
C GLY A 70 -5.43 -18.28 13.20
N GLY A 71 -5.66 -19.47 12.64
CA GLY A 71 -6.97 -19.89 12.16
C GLY A 71 -7.93 -20.25 13.28
#